data_AF-A0A0S4M2J8-F1
#
_entry.id   AF-A0A0S4M2J8-F1
#
_cell.length_a   1.000
_cell.length_b   1.000
_cell.length_c   1.000
_cell.angle_alpha   90.00
_cell.angle_beta   90.00
_cell.angle_gamma   90.00
#
_symmetry.space_group_name_H-M   'P 1'
#
loop_
_entity.id
_entity.type
_entity.pdbx_description
1 polymer ?
#
loop_
_entity_poly.entity_id
_entity_poly.type
_entity_poly.pdbx_seq_one_letter_code
_entity_poly.pdbx_strand_id
1 'polypeptide(L)'
;MHKTLSPLSLEELAIGTIFGISKKKSIEQLMHLSHKEAIELIVTLNNNRAMRTKYESALGVCNNTQLTQVRQNNSKLFCNDFRNLDNYPELVSITSLKHHINKIINEYDNNLSKTLPPKHENNSNHPICQLLYTENTVDIIKNYREKRNEILSLPPPPTNELLPDLQSQEKISYYYDPLIFLETRRYCDYIGPSYQCMNLFIEIIINPILESSSTIFVYSRNLISSLARSRKHIRKQTYYLFMALLSQIKTYASSFQKLAYKKLSEKTRRSSGLDSNLNLAPINDEKSILMSLHIVICLRNLIKCIHTLKKKFFPILELHNYIPAENIIGVFIDKVIKLSAEIKTVHEIMTTEKRNASIVNVLGEEPSAWIMEIEKRESDILLSKIEIEKISSFLTAKYPPLIMSRKFVISYLLDKINSNSNTNKLIEELTKEIKEMELFLVKLTPSKVKHLQ
;
A
#
# COMPACT_ATOMS: atom_id res chain seq x y z
N MET A 1 34.43 -3.47 11.92
CA MET A 1 33.85 -2.85 13.14
C MET A 1 32.33 -2.86 13.04
N HIS A 2 31.65 -3.73 13.78
CA HIS A 2 30.19 -3.64 13.92
C HIS A 2 29.89 -2.46 14.83
N LYS A 3 29.34 -1.37 14.27
CA LYS A 3 28.85 -0.24 15.07
C LYS A 3 27.69 -0.77 15.92
N THR A 4 27.93 -1.02 17.20
CA THR A 4 26.91 -1.42 18.16
C THR A 4 25.84 -0.33 18.14
N LEU A 5 24.65 -0.69 17.68
CA LEU A 5 23.53 0.24 17.66
C LEU A 5 23.12 0.51 19.11
N SER A 6 23.09 1.78 19.51
CA SER A 6 22.50 2.14 20.80
C SER A 6 21.07 1.60 20.88
N PRO A 7 20.64 1.08 22.04
CA PRO A 7 19.28 0.58 22.22
C PRO A 7 18.27 1.68 21.88
N LEU A 8 17.10 1.27 21.37
CA LEU A 8 16.03 2.21 21.07
C LEU A 8 15.43 2.76 22.36
N SER A 9 15.05 4.05 22.35
CA SER A 9 14.30 4.65 23.45
C SER A 9 12.89 4.06 23.54
N LEU A 10 12.22 4.24 24.68
CA LEU A 10 10.82 3.81 24.85
C LEU A 10 9.90 4.51 23.84
N GLU A 11 10.15 5.78 23.54
CA GLU A 11 9.41 6.55 22.54
C GLU A 11 9.60 5.98 21.13
N GLU A 12 10.84 5.67 20.75
CA GLU A 12 11.17 5.03 19.47
C GLU A 12 10.50 3.65 19.34
N LEU A 13 10.49 2.86 20.41
CA LEU A 13 9.80 1.56 20.45
C LEU A 13 8.29 1.72 20.34
N ALA A 14 7.69 2.68 21.04
CA ALA A 14 6.26 2.96 20.98
C ALA A 14 5.82 3.38 19.57
N ILE A 15 6.49 4.37 18.99
CA ILE A 15 6.24 4.83 17.61
C ILE A 15 6.46 3.68 16.63
N GLY A 16 7.58 2.97 16.73
CA GLY A 16 7.87 1.82 15.89
C GLY A 16 6.77 0.76 15.95
N THR A 17 6.26 0.45 17.14
CA THR A 17 5.21 -0.56 17.34
C THR A 17 3.89 -0.12 16.72
N ILE A 18 3.46 1.13 16.94
CA ILE A 18 2.21 1.69 16.42
C ILE A 18 2.17 1.64 14.88
N PHE A 19 3.26 2.03 14.23
CA PHE A 19 3.35 2.05 12.77
C PHE A 19 3.86 0.73 12.14
N GLY A 20 4.20 -0.27 12.96
CA GLY A 20 4.78 -1.53 12.46
C GLY A 20 6.18 -1.38 11.83
N ILE A 21 6.95 -0.40 12.33
CA ILE A 21 8.30 -0.07 11.88
C ILE A 21 9.30 -0.50 12.96
N SER A 22 10.24 -1.36 12.61
CA SER A 22 11.22 -1.92 13.55
C SER A 22 12.67 -1.55 13.24
N LYS A 23 12.94 -0.99 12.05
CA LYS A 23 14.30 -0.58 11.69
C LYS A 23 14.60 0.80 12.26
N LYS A 24 15.68 0.92 13.04
CA LYS A 24 16.14 2.18 13.64
C LYS A 24 16.15 3.37 12.66
N LYS A 25 16.80 3.22 11.50
CA LYS A 25 16.83 4.26 10.45
C LYS A 25 15.44 4.67 9.93
N SER A 26 14.48 3.75 9.95
CA SER A 26 13.10 4.04 9.59
C SER A 26 12.34 4.72 10.74
N ILE A 27 12.60 4.33 11.99
CA ILE A 27 12.04 4.99 13.17
C ILE A 27 12.55 6.45 13.25
N GLU A 28 13.83 6.69 12.99
CA GLU A 28 14.42 8.03 12.92
C GLU A 28 13.64 8.95 11.95
N GLN A 29 13.08 8.41 10.87
CA GLN A 29 12.22 9.20 9.97
C GLN A 29 10.92 9.65 10.66
N LEU A 30 10.30 8.78 11.47
CA LEU A 30 9.08 9.10 12.21
C LEU A 30 9.33 10.07 13.35
N MET A 31 10.53 10.05 13.95
CA MET A 31 10.92 10.99 15.02
C MET A 31 11.01 12.45 14.55
N HIS A 32 10.94 12.72 13.23
CA HIS A 32 10.79 14.08 12.72
C HIS A 32 9.37 14.65 12.87
N LEU A 33 8.40 13.81 13.25
CA LEU A 33 7.05 14.24 13.60
C LEU A 33 7.03 14.69 15.06
N SER A 34 6.36 15.81 15.32
CA SER A 34 5.98 16.17 16.68
C SER A 34 4.97 15.17 17.24
N HIS A 35 4.88 15.07 18.57
CA HIS A 35 3.86 14.24 19.24
C HIS A 35 2.45 14.51 18.71
N LYS A 36 2.08 15.78 18.50
CA LYS A 36 0.78 16.16 17.93
C LYS A 36 0.59 15.59 16.52
N GLU A 37 1.57 15.77 15.64
CA GLU A 37 1.54 15.25 14.26
C GLU A 37 1.46 13.71 14.23
N ALA A 38 2.18 13.03 15.13
CA ALA A 38 2.12 11.58 15.26
C ALA A 38 0.73 11.11 15.71
N ILE A 39 0.12 11.78 16.70
CA ILE A 39 -1.25 11.47 17.16
C ILE A 39 -2.27 11.69 16.03
N GLU A 40 -2.19 12.82 15.31
CA GLU A 40 -3.07 13.08 14.16
C GLU A 40 -2.95 12.01 13.07
N LEU A 41 -1.73 11.53 12.82
CA LEU A 41 -1.48 10.45 11.87
C LEU A 41 -2.06 9.12 12.35
N ILE A 42 -1.94 8.80 13.65
CA ILE A 42 -2.54 7.61 14.26
C ILE A 42 -4.07 7.65 14.18
N VAL A 43 -4.65 8.80 14.49
CA VAL A 43 -6.11 9.01 14.36
C VAL A 43 -6.52 8.83 12.90
N THR A 44 -5.75 9.34 11.95
CA THR A 44 -6.01 9.16 10.51
C THR A 44 -5.89 7.71 10.06
N LEU A 45 -4.93 6.94 10.60
CA LEU A 45 -4.76 5.51 10.32
C LEU A 45 -5.92 4.65 10.83
N ASN A 46 -6.37 4.93 12.05
CA ASN A 46 -7.44 4.18 12.68
C ASN A 46 -8.80 4.57 12.11
N ASN A 47 -8.94 5.82 11.69
CA ASN A 47 -10.10 6.29 10.96
C ASN A 47 -9.97 5.94 9.48
N ASN A 48 -10.29 4.70 9.13
CA ASN A 48 -10.61 4.30 7.75
C ASN A 48 -11.87 5.02 7.19
N ARG A 49 -12.32 6.10 7.85
CA ARG A 49 -13.57 6.82 7.59
C ARG A 49 -13.42 7.68 6.35
N ALA A 50 -14.57 7.95 5.77
CA ALA A 50 -14.73 8.63 4.50
C ALA A 50 -14.47 10.14 4.57
N MET A 51 -14.80 10.81 3.46
CA MET A 51 -14.63 12.25 3.18
C MET A 51 -14.60 13.17 4.39
N ARG A 52 -13.61 14.07 4.39
CA ARG A 52 -13.48 15.15 5.36
C ARG A 52 -14.07 16.43 4.80
N THR A 53 -14.68 17.22 5.67
CA THR A 53 -15.07 18.60 5.37
C THR A 53 -13.92 19.56 5.66
N LYS A 54 -13.97 20.79 5.13
CA LYS A 54 -12.98 21.85 5.43
C LYS A 54 -12.94 22.22 6.92
N TYR A 55 -14.02 21.97 7.64
CA TYR A 55 -14.28 22.47 9.00
C TYR A 55 -13.98 21.44 10.10
N GLU A 56 -13.48 20.26 9.73
CA GLU A 56 -13.15 19.20 10.68
C GLU A 56 -11.69 19.28 11.14
N SER A 57 -11.51 19.16 12.45
CA SER A 57 -10.19 18.89 13.02
C SER A 57 -9.75 17.47 12.66
N ALA A 58 -8.46 17.30 12.41
CA ALA A 58 -7.85 15.97 12.21
C ALA A 58 -8.07 15.02 13.41
N LEU A 59 -8.32 15.59 14.61
CA LEU A 59 -8.57 14.84 15.85
C LEU A 59 -10.06 14.65 16.17
N GLY A 60 -10.97 15.25 15.40
CA GLY A 60 -12.41 15.17 15.65
C GLY A 60 -12.92 13.73 15.46
N VAL A 61 -13.28 13.06 16.56
CA VAL A 61 -13.87 11.72 16.52
C VAL A 61 -15.28 11.82 15.94
N CYS A 62 -15.45 11.41 14.69
CA CYS A 62 -16.77 11.39 14.05
C CYS A 62 -17.33 9.98 14.04
N ASN A 63 -18.32 9.67 14.86
CA ASN A 63 -18.92 8.34 15.02
C ASN A 63 -19.83 7.85 13.87
N ASN A 64 -19.62 8.29 12.63
CA ASN A 64 -20.50 7.90 11.52
C ASN A 64 -19.98 6.64 10.81
N THR A 65 -20.82 5.60 10.78
CA THR A 65 -20.58 4.28 10.16
C THR A 65 -21.08 4.17 8.70
N GLN A 66 -21.87 5.14 8.22
CA GLN A 66 -22.64 4.98 6.97
C GLN A 66 -21.88 5.15 5.64
N LEU A 67 -20.58 5.52 5.64
CA LEU A 67 -19.95 6.07 4.42
C LEU A 67 -18.89 5.18 3.76
N THR A 68 -18.79 3.92 4.17
CA THR A 68 -17.89 2.94 3.54
C THR A 68 -18.26 2.62 2.08
N GLN A 69 -19.50 2.83 1.64
CA GLN A 69 -19.96 2.54 0.28
C GLN A 69 -19.44 3.51 -0.80
N VAL A 70 -19.15 4.78 -0.47
CA VAL A 70 -18.66 5.78 -1.46
C VAL A 70 -17.24 5.44 -1.95
N ARG A 71 -16.51 4.58 -1.23
CA ARG A 71 -15.08 4.33 -1.46
C ARG A 71 -14.78 3.46 -2.70
N GLN A 72 -15.69 2.58 -3.13
CA GLN A 72 -15.37 1.57 -4.15
C GLN A 72 -15.43 2.11 -5.59
N ASN A 73 -16.35 3.02 -5.91
CA ASN A 73 -16.55 3.51 -7.28
C ASN A 73 -15.53 4.57 -7.72
N ASN A 74 -14.90 5.22 -6.74
CA ASN A 74 -14.04 6.37 -6.97
C ASN A 74 -12.64 6.01 -7.52
N SER A 75 -12.17 4.77 -7.35
CA SER A 75 -10.81 4.39 -7.77
C SER A 75 -10.55 4.51 -9.28
N LYS A 76 -11.59 4.40 -10.12
CA LYS A 76 -11.47 4.48 -11.60
C LYS A 76 -11.58 5.89 -12.15
N LEU A 77 -12.41 6.74 -11.53
CA LEU A 77 -12.71 8.09 -12.05
C LEU A 77 -11.48 9.01 -11.99
N PHE A 78 -10.67 8.91 -10.95
CA PHE A 78 -9.68 9.95 -10.69
C PHE A 78 -8.39 9.84 -11.52
N CYS A 79 -7.93 8.64 -11.90
CA CYS A 79 -6.58 8.46 -12.46
C CYS A 79 -6.27 9.29 -13.72
N ASN A 80 -7.26 9.55 -14.58
CA ASN A 80 -7.05 10.30 -15.83
C ASN A 80 -7.30 11.80 -15.70
N ASP A 81 -8.09 12.23 -14.72
CA ASP A 81 -8.51 13.64 -14.57
C ASP A 81 -7.50 14.51 -13.82
N PHE A 82 -6.50 13.91 -13.16
CA PHE A 82 -5.50 14.66 -12.37
C PHE A 82 -4.63 15.61 -13.17
N ARG A 83 -4.52 15.45 -14.50
CA ARG A 83 -3.82 16.43 -15.32
C ARG A 83 -4.52 17.80 -15.30
N ASN A 84 -5.81 17.84 -14.98
CA ASN A 84 -6.54 19.10 -14.82
C ASN A 84 -6.45 19.66 -13.38
N LEU A 85 -5.81 18.93 -12.45
CA LEU A 85 -5.64 19.32 -11.05
C LEU A 85 -4.29 20.00 -10.78
N ASP A 86 -3.72 20.67 -11.78
CA ASP A 86 -2.46 21.41 -11.65
C ASP A 86 -2.47 22.42 -10.49
N ASN A 87 -3.66 22.87 -10.07
CA ASN A 87 -3.87 23.71 -8.89
C ASN A 87 -3.57 23.02 -7.54
N TYR A 88 -3.36 21.70 -7.53
CA TYR A 88 -3.14 20.89 -6.33
C TYR A 88 -1.88 20.01 -6.46
N PRO A 89 -0.68 20.59 -6.32
CA PRO A 89 0.58 19.85 -6.47
C PRO A 89 0.74 18.69 -5.48
N GLU A 90 0.07 18.76 -4.32
CA GLU A 90 -0.02 17.66 -3.36
C GLU A 90 -0.69 16.42 -3.96
N LEU A 91 -1.80 16.60 -4.70
CA LEU A 91 -2.54 15.49 -5.29
C LEU A 91 -1.78 14.82 -6.42
N VAL A 92 -1.13 15.60 -7.28
CA VAL A 92 -0.25 15.07 -8.32
C VAL A 92 0.81 14.17 -7.69
N SER A 93 1.40 14.64 -6.58
CA SER A 93 2.41 13.89 -5.83
C SER A 93 1.83 12.61 -5.20
N ILE A 94 0.63 12.65 -4.63
CA ILE A 94 -0.05 11.51 -4.02
C ILE A 94 -0.50 10.48 -5.06
N THR A 95 -1.03 10.91 -6.20
CA THR A 95 -1.43 10.03 -7.29
C THR A 95 -0.22 9.30 -7.85
N SER A 96 0.89 10.02 -8.05
CA SER A 96 2.16 9.41 -8.42
C SER A 96 2.62 8.38 -7.38
N LEU A 97 2.59 8.74 -6.09
CA LEU A 97 2.93 7.84 -4.98
C LEU A 97 2.04 6.58 -4.98
N LYS A 98 0.73 6.72 -5.16
CA LYS A 98 -0.26 5.63 -5.23
C LYS A 98 0.04 4.68 -6.38
N HIS A 99 0.32 5.22 -7.58
CA HIS A 99 0.69 4.42 -8.75
C HIS A 99 1.93 3.56 -8.50
N HIS A 100 2.97 4.12 -7.89
CA HIS A 100 4.20 3.38 -7.59
C HIS A 100 4.02 2.35 -6.47
N ILE A 101 3.22 2.66 -5.44
CA ILE A 101 2.89 1.68 -4.39
C ILE A 101 2.10 0.51 -4.97
N ASN A 102 1.19 0.77 -5.91
CA ASN A 102 0.47 -0.29 -6.62
C ASN A 102 1.42 -1.25 -7.35
N LYS A 103 2.53 -0.76 -7.93
CA LYS A 103 3.54 -1.64 -8.54
C LYS A 103 4.17 -2.59 -7.50
N ILE A 104 4.50 -2.08 -6.31
CA ILE A 104 5.01 -2.91 -5.20
C ILE A 104 3.96 -3.93 -4.73
N ILE A 105 2.70 -3.50 -4.59
CA ILE A 105 1.59 -4.36 -4.16
C ILE A 105 1.31 -5.45 -5.20
N ASN A 106 1.29 -5.11 -6.49
CA ASN A 106 1.06 -6.07 -7.57
C ASN A 106 2.16 -7.13 -7.62
N GLU A 107 3.43 -6.72 -7.50
CA GLU A 107 4.56 -7.65 -7.43
C GLU A 107 4.42 -8.60 -6.22
N TYR A 108 3.99 -8.07 -5.08
CA TYR A 108 3.70 -8.87 -3.90
C TYR A 108 2.53 -9.84 -4.10
N ASP A 109 1.39 -9.39 -4.60
CA ASP A 109 0.19 -10.22 -4.77
C ASP A 109 0.41 -11.31 -5.83
N ASN A 110 1.12 -10.98 -6.90
CA ASN A 110 1.38 -11.91 -8.00
C ASN A 110 2.41 -12.97 -7.61
N ASN A 111 3.50 -12.57 -6.93
CA ASN A 111 4.66 -13.41 -6.73
C ASN A 111 4.90 -13.73 -5.25
N LEU A 112 5.28 -12.74 -4.42
CA LEU A 112 5.77 -13.01 -3.05
C LEU A 112 4.71 -13.56 -2.08
N SER A 113 3.47 -13.10 -2.14
CA SER A 113 2.42 -13.45 -1.18
C SER A 113 2.14 -14.95 -1.10
N LYS A 114 2.52 -15.67 -2.15
CA LYS A 114 2.26 -17.10 -2.35
C LYS A 114 3.45 -17.98 -2.00
N THR A 115 4.59 -17.36 -1.67
CA THR A 115 5.84 -18.07 -1.32
C THR A 115 5.84 -18.58 0.12
N LEU A 116 5.00 -17.99 0.98
CA LEU A 116 4.75 -18.50 2.32
C LEU A 116 3.49 -19.38 2.27
N PRO A 117 3.59 -20.66 2.61
CA PRO A 117 2.44 -21.54 2.60
C PRO A 117 1.41 -21.08 3.65
N PRO A 118 0.11 -21.35 3.39
CA PRO A 118 -0.95 -20.98 4.30
C PRO A 118 -0.80 -21.71 5.65
N LYS A 119 -1.19 -21.03 6.75
CA LYS A 119 -1.04 -21.53 8.13
C LYS A 119 -1.62 -22.92 8.40
N HIS A 120 -2.49 -23.45 7.53
CA HIS A 120 -3.29 -24.65 7.80
C HIS A 120 -2.94 -25.87 6.95
N GLU A 121 -2.06 -25.76 5.95
CA GLU A 121 -1.85 -26.86 4.98
C GLU A 121 -0.64 -27.74 5.26
N ASN A 122 0.28 -27.34 6.15
CA ASN A 122 1.56 -28.03 6.30
C ASN A 122 1.66 -28.86 7.59
N ASN A 123 2.14 -30.10 7.43
CA ASN A 123 2.47 -31.10 8.45
C ASN A 123 2.91 -30.46 9.78
N SER A 124 1.97 -30.33 10.72
CA SER A 124 2.15 -29.70 12.03
C SER A 124 3.24 -30.35 12.90
N ASN A 125 3.68 -31.55 12.53
CA ASN A 125 4.61 -32.35 13.32
C ASN A 125 6.08 -32.21 12.90
N HIS A 126 6.39 -31.61 11.74
CA HIS A 126 7.81 -31.47 11.34
C HIS A 126 8.49 -30.34 12.15
N PRO A 127 9.65 -30.58 12.78
CA PRO A 127 10.26 -29.60 13.70
C PRO A 127 10.65 -28.29 13.00
N ILE A 128 11.03 -28.34 11.72
CA ILE A 128 11.29 -27.13 10.92
C ILE A 128 10.00 -26.40 10.53
N CYS A 129 8.90 -27.12 10.27
CA CYS A 129 7.60 -26.46 10.05
C CYS A 129 7.17 -25.72 11.32
N GLN A 130 7.22 -26.39 12.47
CA GLN A 130 6.91 -25.78 13.77
C GLN A 130 7.75 -24.52 14.01
N LEU A 131 9.04 -24.58 13.67
CA LEU A 131 9.95 -23.44 13.74
C LEU A 131 9.49 -22.27 12.85
N LEU A 132 9.18 -22.55 11.59
CA LEU A 132 8.88 -21.54 10.58
C LEU A 132 7.50 -20.90 10.71
N TYR A 133 6.51 -21.63 11.22
CA TYR A 133 5.13 -21.15 11.37
C TYR A 133 4.83 -20.49 12.71
N THR A 134 5.84 -20.30 13.56
CA THR A 134 5.74 -19.45 14.75
C THR A 134 5.25 -18.04 14.37
N GLU A 135 4.31 -17.48 15.13
CA GLU A 135 3.72 -16.17 14.78
C GLU A 135 4.74 -15.04 14.82
N ASN A 136 5.68 -15.10 15.76
CA ASN A 136 6.71 -14.10 15.96
C ASN A 136 8.03 -14.47 15.24
N THR A 137 8.45 -13.63 14.30
CA THR A 137 9.70 -13.83 13.55
C THR A 137 10.97 -13.64 14.39
N VAL A 138 10.89 -12.88 15.47
CA VAL A 138 12.02 -12.66 16.39
C VAL A 138 12.40 -13.96 17.10
N ASP A 139 11.43 -14.83 17.34
CA ASP A 139 11.61 -16.06 18.10
C ASP A 139 12.15 -17.21 17.24
N ILE A 140 12.17 -17.10 15.91
CA ILE A 140 12.64 -18.19 15.02
C ILE A 140 14.06 -18.65 15.41
N ILE A 141 15.02 -17.73 15.61
CA ILE A 141 16.39 -18.15 15.96
C ILE A 141 16.45 -18.75 17.38
N LYS A 142 15.64 -18.23 18.31
CA LYS A 142 15.57 -18.75 19.68
C LYS A 142 14.97 -20.16 19.69
N ASN A 143 13.84 -20.34 19.04
CA ASN A 143 13.14 -21.62 18.90
C ASN A 143 14.01 -22.64 18.16
N TYR A 144 14.82 -22.20 17.19
CA TYR A 144 15.80 -23.07 16.54
C TYR A 144 16.82 -23.60 17.55
N ARG A 145 17.35 -22.75 18.45
CA ARG A 145 18.31 -23.17 19.47
C ARG A 145 17.68 -24.17 20.45
N GLU A 146 16.42 -23.98 20.81
CA GLU A 146 15.67 -24.90 21.68
C GLU A 146 15.44 -26.26 20.99
N LYS A 147 15.11 -26.27 19.70
CA LYS A 147 14.90 -27.47 18.88
C LYS A 147 16.16 -27.96 18.16
N ARG A 148 17.34 -27.43 18.50
CA ARG A 148 18.58 -27.65 17.73
C ARG A 148 18.91 -29.13 17.60
N ASN A 149 18.90 -29.84 18.73
CA ASN A 149 19.26 -31.27 18.75
C ASN A 149 18.23 -32.12 18.01
N GLU A 150 16.94 -31.79 18.13
CA GLU A 150 15.85 -32.44 17.38
C GLU A 150 16.05 -32.26 15.86
N ILE A 151 16.29 -31.03 15.40
CA ILE A 151 16.50 -30.73 13.96
C ILE A 151 17.78 -31.36 13.42
N LEU A 152 18.88 -31.33 14.19
CA LEU A 152 20.15 -31.94 13.76
C LEU A 152 20.14 -33.47 13.83
N SER A 153 19.20 -34.07 14.56
CA SER A 153 18.98 -35.51 14.60
C SER A 153 18.11 -36.04 13.45
N LEU A 154 17.54 -35.16 12.62
CA LEU A 154 16.78 -35.57 11.44
C LEU A 154 17.65 -36.41 10.50
N PRO A 155 17.09 -37.48 9.91
CA PRO A 155 17.83 -38.31 8.97
C PRO A 155 18.25 -37.48 7.74
N PRO A 156 19.46 -37.74 7.19
CA PRO A 156 19.89 -37.07 5.97
C PRO A 156 18.95 -37.42 4.80
N PRO A 157 18.83 -36.53 3.80
CA PRO A 157 18.07 -36.81 2.60
C PRO A 157 18.64 -38.06 1.91
N PRO A 158 17.77 -38.96 1.39
CA PRO A 158 18.22 -40.15 0.69
C PRO A 158 19.12 -39.74 -0.48
N THR A 159 20.32 -40.33 -0.52
CA THR A 159 21.38 -40.02 -1.49
C THR A 159 21.34 -40.92 -2.72
N ASN A 160 20.51 -41.96 -2.73
CA ASN A 160 20.43 -42.92 -3.82
C ASN A 160 19.54 -42.39 -4.97
N GLU A 161 20.00 -42.60 -6.22
CA GLU A 161 19.31 -42.21 -7.47
C GLU A 161 17.91 -42.85 -7.61
N LEU A 162 17.66 -43.95 -6.90
CA LEU A 162 16.35 -44.56 -6.77
C LEU A 162 15.66 -43.98 -5.53
N LEU A 163 14.92 -42.88 -5.72
CA LEU A 163 13.94 -42.42 -4.74
C LEU A 163 13.02 -43.61 -4.42
N PRO A 164 12.95 -44.07 -3.16
CA PRO A 164 11.98 -45.08 -2.80
C PRO A 164 10.59 -44.52 -3.09
N ASP A 165 9.64 -45.39 -3.44
CA ASP A 165 8.24 -45.06 -3.76
C ASP A 165 7.46 -44.65 -2.49
N LEU A 166 8.07 -43.79 -1.67
CA LEU A 166 7.57 -43.30 -0.40
C LEU A 166 6.35 -42.42 -0.66
N GLN A 167 5.30 -42.70 0.10
CA GLN A 167 4.11 -41.87 0.19
C GLN A 167 4.52 -40.43 0.57
N SER A 168 3.76 -39.45 0.07
CA SER A 168 4.15 -38.02 0.02
C SER A 168 4.52 -37.39 1.37
N GLN A 169 4.05 -37.94 2.50
CA GLN A 169 4.35 -37.40 3.83
C GLN A 169 5.72 -37.81 4.37
N GLU A 170 6.19 -39.04 4.12
CA GLU A 170 7.49 -39.51 4.62
C GLU A 170 8.64 -38.79 3.92
N LYS A 171 8.46 -38.37 2.66
CA LYS A 171 9.45 -37.60 1.90
C LYS A 171 9.86 -36.28 2.57
N ILE A 172 8.94 -35.62 3.29
CA ILE A 172 9.20 -34.30 3.91
C ILE A 172 10.04 -34.43 5.20
N SER A 173 10.05 -35.61 5.83
CA SER A 173 10.70 -35.90 7.11
C SER A 173 12.24 -35.81 7.08
N TYR A 174 12.85 -35.79 5.90
CA TYR A 174 14.30 -35.89 5.70
C TYR A 174 14.99 -34.54 5.45
N TYR A 175 14.25 -33.42 5.48
CA TYR A 175 14.79 -32.13 5.06
C TYR A 175 15.17 -31.25 6.25
N TYR A 176 16.45 -30.87 6.31
CA TYR A 176 16.99 -29.95 7.32
C TYR A 176 17.05 -28.49 6.86
N ASP A 177 16.92 -28.18 5.56
CA ASP A 177 17.00 -26.80 5.06
C ASP A 177 15.62 -26.10 5.14
N PRO A 178 15.49 -25.03 5.95
CA PRO A 178 14.23 -24.28 6.08
C PRO A 178 13.65 -23.75 4.77
N LEU A 179 14.47 -23.50 3.75
CA LEU A 179 13.98 -22.95 2.48
C LEU A 179 13.11 -23.92 1.70
N ILE A 180 13.26 -25.23 1.93
CA ILE A 180 12.48 -26.28 1.25
C ILE A 180 11.00 -26.23 1.66
N PHE A 181 10.70 -25.63 2.81
CA PHE A 181 9.35 -25.45 3.33
C PHE A 181 8.67 -24.16 2.84
N LEU A 182 9.31 -23.43 1.92
CA LEU A 182 8.66 -22.34 1.19
C LEU A 182 7.82 -22.92 0.06
N GLU A 183 6.69 -22.31 -0.21
CA GLU A 183 5.71 -22.79 -1.18
C GLU A 183 6.20 -22.52 -2.61
N THR A 184 6.35 -23.59 -3.40
CA THR A 184 6.92 -23.54 -4.75
C THR A 184 5.99 -24.06 -5.83
N ARG A 185 4.76 -24.53 -5.50
CA ARG A 185 3.87 -25.19 -6.45
C ARG A 185 3.72 -24.42 -7.77
N ARG A 186 3.66 -23.09 -7.72
CA ARG A 186 3.58 -22.24 -8.92
C ARG A 186 4.79 -22.24 -9.85
N TYR A 187 5.97 -22.54 -9.32
CA TYR A 187 7.20 -22.60 -10.10
C TYR A 187 7.46 -24.01 -10.63
N CYS A 188 6.84 -25.02 -10.01
CA CYS A 188 7.04 -26.43 -10.35
C CYS A 188 6.08 -26.94 -11.42
N ASP A 189 4.97 -26.26 -11.73
CA ASP A 189 4.03 -26.71 -12.79
C ASP A 189 4.70 -26.81 -14.19
N TYR A 190 5.81 -26.11 -14.41
CA TYR A 190 6.61 -26.17 -15.65
C TYR A 190 7.71 -27.24 -15.64
N ILE A 191 7.97 -27.82 -14.46
CA ILE A 191 9.12 -28.64 -14.16
C ILE A 191 8.55 -30.04 -13.93
N GLY A 192 8.49 -30.85 -15.00
CA GLY A 192 7.87 -32.18 -14.98
C GLY A 192 8.34 -33.08 -13.83
N PRO A 193 7.63 -34.19 -13.53
CA PRO A 193 7.83 -35.00 -12.32
C PRO A 193 9.20 -35.70 -12.18
N SER A 194 10.13 -35.50 -13.12
CA SER A 194 11.42 -36.21 -13.19
C SER A 194 12.59 -35.53 -12.46
N TYR A 195 12.37 -34.55 -11.58
CA TYR A 195 13.49 -33.85 -10.93
C TYR A 195 14.13 -34.66 -9.80
N GLN A 196 15.14 -35.45 -10.17
CA GLN A 196 16.00 -36.24 -9.29
C GLN A 196 17.10 -35.43 -8.57
N CYS A 197 17.24 -34.12 -8.80
CA CYS A 197 18.34 -33.32 -8.23
C CYS A 197 17.89 -32.36 -7.13
N MET A 198 18.01 -32.80 -5.87
CA MET A 198 17.89 -31.96 -4.65
C MET A 198 18.74 -30.69 -4.71
N ASN A 199 19.88 -30.76 -5.42
CA ASN A 199 20.78 -29.64 -5.65
C ASN A 199 20.24 -28.58 -6.62
N LEU A 200 19.17 -28.81 -7.37
CA LEU A 200 18.51 -27.75 -8.14
C LEU A 200 17.38 -27.10 -7.33
N PHE A 201 16.87 -27.78 -6.30
CA PHE A 201 15.67 -27.37 -5.59
C PHE A 201 15.80 -25.97 -4.96
N ILE A 202 16.81 -25.74 -4.11
CA ILE A 202 17.01 -24.42 -3.45
C ILE A 202 17.11 -23.27 -4.48
N GLU A 203 17.73 -23.52 -5.64
CA GLU A 203 17.85 -22.48 -6.67
C GLU A 203 16.49 -22.18 -7.32
N ILE A 204 15.72 -23.23 -7.62
CA ILE A 204 14.33 -23.12 -8.12
C ILE A 204 13.46 -22.35 -7.12
N ILE A 205 13.65 -22.54 -5.80
CA ILE A 205 12.92 -21.78 -4.77
C ILE A 205 13.39 -20.33 -4.70
N ILE A 206 14.71 -20.11 -4.58
CA ILE A 206 15.26 -18.79 -4.27
C ILE A 206 15.13 -17.85 -5.46
N ASN A 207 15.42 -18.30 -6.68
CA ASN A 207 15.56 -17.42 -7.85
C ASN A 207 14.29 -16.58 -8.13
N PRO A 208 13.08 -17.15 -8.15
CA PRO A 208 11.87 -16.34 -8.35
C PRO A 208 11.61 -15.34 -7.22
N ILE A 209 11.86 -15.75 -5.97
CA ILE A 209 11.71 -14.85 -4.81
C ILE A 209 12.74 -13.72 -4.88
N LEU A 210 13.96 -14.02 -5.34
CA LEU A 210 15.05 -13.09 -5.54
C LEU A 210 14.74 -12.08 -6.64
N GLU A 211 14.15 -12.52 -7.76
CA GLU A 211 13.68 -11.64 -8.83
C GLU A 211 12.61 -10.67 -8.31
N SER A 212 11.56 -11.19 -7.67
CA SER A 212 10.50 -10.35 -7.10
C SER A 212 11.00 -9.37 -6.03
N SER A 213 11.88 -9.84 -5.13
CA SER A 213 12.52 -8.98 -4.14
C SER A 213 13.36 -7.88 -4.81
N SER A 214 13.96 -8.15 -5.96
CA SER A 214 14.72 -7.18 -6.76
C SER A 214 13.86 -6.14 -7.42
N THR A 215 12.75 -6.55 -8.01
CA THR A 215 11.72 -5.66 -8.53
C THR A 215 11.18 -4.73 -7.42
N ILE A 216 10.84 -5.27 -6.26
CA ILE A 216 10.39 -4.48 -5.10
C ILE A 216 11.47 -3.52 -4.60
N PHE A 217 12.73 -3.95 -4.53
CA PHE A 217 13.84 -3.09 -4.13
C PHE A 217 13.98 -1.88 -5.09
N VAL A 218 13.94 -2.12 -6.40
CA VAL A 218 14.03 -1.07 -7.43
C VAL A 218 12.85 -0.11 -7.31
N TYR A 219 11.61 -0.61 -7.23
CA TYR A 219 10.43 0.23 -7.05
C TYR A 219 10.49 1.05 -5.77
N SER A 220 10.89 0.45 -4.66
CA SER A 220 11.04 1.15 -3.38
C SER A 220 12.09 2.26 -3.46
N ARG A 221 13.23 2.00 -4.12
CA ARG A 221 14.28 3.02 -4.34
C ARG A 221 13.75 4.18 -5.18
N ASN A 222 13.12 3.89 -6.31
CA ASN A 222 12.57 4.92 -7.21
C ASN A 222 11.52 5.75 -6.49
N LEU A 223 10.69 5.11 -5.68
CA LEU A 223 9.65 5.78 -4.92
C LEU A 223 10.21 6.67 -3.81
N ILE A 224 11.24 6.23 -3.08
CA ILE A 224 11.96 7.08 -2.13
C ILE A 224 12.51 8.34 -2.82
N SER A 225 13.12 8.18 -4.00
CA SER A 225 13.62 9.32 -4.76
C SER A 225 12.51 10.25 -5.25
N SER A 226 11.37 9.71 -5.69
CA SER A 226 10.20 10.50 -6.07
C SER A 226 9.63 11.27 -4.87
N LEU A 227 9.46 10.60 -3.74
CA LEU A 227 8.96 11.18 -2.49
C LEU A 227 9.88 12.30 -1.97
N ALA A 228 11.19 12.12 -2.08
CA ALA A 228 12.16 13.17 -1.74
C ALA A 228 12.02 14.42 -2.62
N ARG A 229 11.73 14.27 -3.92
CA ARG A 229 11.48 15.40 -4.83
C ARG A 229 10.17 16.11 -4.53
N SER A 230 9.13 15.37 -4.12
CA SER A 230 7.82 15.92 -3.76
C SER A 230 7.68 16.35 -2.30
N ARG A 231 8.77 16.38 -1.52
CA ARG A 231 8.76 16.72 -0.09
C ARG A 231 8.06 18.04 0.23
N LYS A 232 8.19 19.05 -0.65
CA LYS A 232 7.56 20.37 -0.47
C LYS A 232 6.06 20.39 -0.76
N HIS A 233 5.55 19.36 -1.44
CA HIS A 233 4.18 19.28 -1.91
C HIS A 233 3.32 18.32 -1.09
N ILE A 234 3.92 17.44 -0.29
CA ILE A 234 3.18 16.44 0.50
C ILE A 234 3.21 16.85 1.97
N ARG A 235 2.07 16.70 2.66
CA ARG A 235 2.00 16.85 4.12
C ARG A 235 3.12 16.10 4.83
N LYS A 236 3.71 16.75 5.82
CA LYS A 236 4.86 16.26 6.59
C LYS A 236 4.62 14.85 7.16
N GLN A 237 3.44 14.61 7.72
CA GLN A 237 3.03 13.31 8.28
C GLN A 237 3.09 12.19 7.23
N THR A 238 2.47 12.41 6.08
CA THR A 238 2.48 11.45 4.96
C THR A 238 3.90 11.22 4.44
N TYR A 239 4.67 12.29 4.24
CA TYR A 239 6.05 12.18 3.77
C TYR A 239 6.90 11.29 4.67
N TYR A 240 6.97 11.59 5.97
CA TYR A 240 7.83 10.84 6.89
C TYR A 240 7.35 9.41 7.11
N LEU A 241 6.03 9.18 7.13
CA LEU A 241 5.48 7.85 7.22
C LEU A 241 5.88 6.96 6.04
N PHE A 242 5.64 7.43 4.81
CA PHE A 242 5.99 6.64 3.62
C PHE A 242 7.50 6.51 3.44
N MET A 243 8.30 7.52 3.78
CA MET A 243 9.76 7.42 3.81
C MET A 243 10.24 6.32 4.78
N ALA A 244 9.68 6.27 5.99
CA ALA A 244 10.01 5.25 6.98
C ALA A 244 9.68 3.84 6.47
N LEU A 245 8.47 3.63 5.95
CA LEU A 245 7.99 2.34 5.46
C LEU A 245 8.78 1.84 4.25
N LEU A 246 8.98 2.70 3.25
CA LEU A 246 9.72 2.35 2.04
C LEU A 246 11.19 2.08 2.35
N SER A 247 11.78 2.80 3.30
CA SER A 247 13.15 2.53 3.75
C SER A 247 13.24 1.16 4.44
N GLN A 248 12.20 0.76 5.18
CA GLN A 248 12.13 -0.56 5.81
C GLN A 248 11.98 -1.67 4.76
N ILE A 249 11.07 -1.52 3.80
CA ILE A 249 10.87 -2.45 2.67
C ILE A 249 12.17 -2.60 1.87
N LYS A 250 12.80 -1.49 1.47
CA LYS A 250 14.09 -1.47 0.77
C LYS A 250 15.17 -2.21 1.56
N THR A 251 15.23 -2.01 2.87
CA THR A 251 16.22 -2.65 3.75
C THR A 251 16.03 -4.16 3.80
N TYR A 252 14.79 -4.64 3.98
CA TYR A 252 14.51 -6.07 4.01
C TYR A 252 14.72 -6.74 2.65
N ALA A 253 14.29 -6.11 1.55
CA ALA A 253 14.52 -6.60 0.19
C ALA A 253 16.02 -6.71 -0.13
N SER A 254 16.82 -5.71 0.21
CA SER A 254 18.27 -5.76 0.01
C SER A 254 18.96 -6.79 0.91
N SER A 255 18.49 -6.95 2.16
CA SER A 255 19.05 -7.95 3.07
C SER A 255 18.75 -9.37 2.59
N PHE A 256 17.52 -9.61 2.12
CA PHE A 256 17.12 -10.87 1.50
C PHE A 256 18.03 -11.21 0.31
N GLN A 257 18.18 -10.29 -0.65
CA GLN A 257 19.06 -10.50 -1.81
C GLN A 257 20.48 -10.88 -1.42
N LYS A 258 21.09 -10.14 -0.51
CA LYS A 258 22.48 -10.39 -0.07
C LYS A 258 22.63 -11.80 0.53
N LEU A 259 21.68 -12.22 1.36
CA LEU A 259 21.70 -13.54 1.97
C LEU A 259 21.43 -14.65 0.95
N ALA A 260 20.48 -14.43 0.03
CA ALA A 260 20.15 -15.36 -1.04
C ALA A 260 21.35 -15.58 -1.99
N TYR A 261 21.98 -14.51 -2.49
CA TYR A 261 23.19 -14.63 -3.32
C TYR A 261 24.33 -15.32 -2.58
N LYS A 262 24.52 -15.01 -1.29
CA LYS A 262 25.52 -15.70 -0.46
C LYS A 262 25.23 -17.20 -0.38
N LYS A 263 23.98 -17.60 -0.11
CA LYS A 263 23.55 -19.00 -0.07
C LYS A 263 23.78 -19.72 -1.41
N LEU A 264 23.43 -19.08 -2.52
CA LEU A 264 23.64 -19.65 -3.86
C LEU A 264 25.13 -19.79 -4.19
N SER A 265 25.96 -18.77 -3.90
CA SER A 265 27.41 -18.84 -4.17
C SER A 265 28.16 -19.87 -3.31
N GLU A 266 27.79 -20.02 -2.03
CA GLU A 266 28.36 -21.07 -1.16
C GLU A 266 28.01 -22.46 -1.70
N LYS A 267 26.85 -22.63 -2.32
CA LYS A 267 26.43 -23.87 -2.95
C LYS A 267 27.22 -24.16 -4.23
N THR A 268 27.35 -23.20 -5.14
CA THR A 268 28.12 -23.36 -6.38
C THR A 268 29.56 -23.78 -6.11
N ARG A 269 30.20 -23.21 -5.09
CA ARG A 269 31.58 -23.57 -4.68
C ARG A 269 31.70 -25.02 -4.21
N ARG A 270 30.69 -25.55 -3.53
CA ARG A 270 30.65 -26.96 -3.10
C ARG A 270 30.47 -27.90 -4.29
N SER A 271 29.64 -27.53 -5.26
CA SER A 271 29.38 -28.34 -6.45
C SER A 271 30.55 -28.37 -7.44
N SER A 272 31.41 -27.34 -7.48
CA SER A 272 32.51 -27.25 -8.46
C SER A 272 33.69 -28.19 -8.19
N GLY A 273 33.64 -29.04 -7.15
CA GLY A 273 34.58 -30.15 -6.97
C GLY A 273 36.06 -29.76 -6.80
N LEU A 274 36.37 -28.48 -6.58
CA LEU A 274 37.74 -27.99 -6.45
C LEU A 274 38.45 -28.55 -5.19
N ASP A 275 37.68 -29.09 -4.24
CA ASP A 275 38.14 -29.75 -3.01
C ASP A 275 37.72 -31.24 -2.98
N SER A 276 38.00 -31.98 -4.06
CA SER A 276 37.61 -33.40 -4.22
C SER A 276 38.21 -34.39 -3.21
N ASN A 277 39.09 -33.93 -2.30
CA ASN A 277 39.77 -34.78 -1.32
C ASN A 277 39.30 -34.63 0.14
N LEU A 278 38.31 -33.78 0.41
CA LEU A 278 37.70 -33.72 1.75
C LEU A 278 36.52 -34.67 1.82
N ASN A 279 36.69 -35.77 2.57
CA ASN A 279 35.63 -36.65 3.03
C ASN A 279 34.32 -35.89 3.21
N LEU A 280 33.23 -36.37 2.60
CA LEU A 280 31.86 -35.85 2.71
C LEU A 280 31.43 -35.80 4.19
N ALA A 281 31.95 -34.83 4.93
CA ALA A 281 31.43 -34.49 6.24
C ALA A 281 29.99 -34.04 6.01
N PRO A 282 29.03 -34.65 6.74
CA PRO A 282 27.62 -34.53 6.41
C PRO A 282 27.19 -33.06 6.34
N ILE A 283 26.29 -32.79 5.40
CA ILE A 283 25.72 -31.49 4.99
C ILE A 283 24.92 -30.81 6.14
N ASN A 284 25.04 -31.32 7.37
CA ASN A 284 24.53 -30.76 8.63
C ASN A 284 25.36 -29.55 9.09
N ASP A 285 25.70 -28.67 8.17
CA ASP A 285 26.33 -27.40 8.47
C ASP A 285 25.26 -26.49 9.10
N GLU A 286 25.20 -26.47 10.43
CA GLU A 286 24.33 -25.58 11.22
C GLU A 286 24.37 -24.13 10.71
N LYS A 287 25.54 -23.69 10.20
CA LYS A 287 25.69 -22.37 9.56
C LYS A 287 24.78 -22.20 8.34
N SER A 288 24.64 -23.23 7.51
CA SER A 288 23.78 -23.26 6.33
C SER A 288 22.30 -23.18 6.72
N ILE A 289 21.90 -23.90 7.78
CA ILE A 289 20.54 -23.87 8.35
C ILE A 289 20.24 -22.46 8.89
N LEU A 290 21.14 -21.90 9.70
CA LEU A 290 21.00 -20.54 10.24
C LEU A 290 20.91 -19.49 9.13
N MET A 291 21.69 -19.63 8.05
CA MET A 291 21.60 -18.72 6.90
C MET A 291 20.24 -18.81 6.21
N SER A 292 19.72 -20.03 6.00
CA SER A 292 18.36 -20.25 5.49
C SER A 292 17.30 -19.64 6.40
N LEU A 293 17.40 -19.81 7.72
CA LEU A 293 16.49 -19.17 8.68
C LEU A 293 16.54 -17.64 8.59
N HIS A 294 17.72 -17.05 8.44
CA HIS A 294 17.86 -15.61 8.24
C HIS A 294 17.23 -15.12 6.93
N ILE A 295 17.31 -15.91 5.86
CA ILE A 295 16.61 -15.63 4.60
C ILE A 295 15.10 -15.63 4.83
N VAL A 296 14.55 -16.65 5.49
CA VAL A 296 13.11 -16.75 5.81
C VAL A 296 12.67 -15.59 6.70
N ILE A 297 13.43 -15.22 7.73
CA ILE A 297 13.14 -14.07 8.59
C ILE A 297 13.08 -12.77 7.77
N CYS A 298 14.05 -12.56 6.86
CA CYS A 298 14.04 -11.37 5.99
C CYS A 298 12.81 -11.35 5.08
N LEU A 299 12.47 -12.49 4.46
CA LEU A 299 11.31 -12.63 3.59
C LEU A 299 10.00 -12.38 4.34
N ARG A 300 9.80 -12.99 5.51
CA ARG A 300 8.61 -12.78 6.35
C ARG A 300 8.47 -11.32 6.77
N ASN A 301 9.57 -10.67 7.15
CA ASN A 301 9.55 -9.26 7.49
C ASN A 301 9.24 -8.37 6.28
N LEU A 302 9.78 -8.68 5.10
CA LEU A 302 9.45 -7.98 3.85
C LEU A 302 7.95 -8.09 3.55
N ILE A 303 7.41 -9.31 3.57
CA ILE A 303 5.98 -9.61 3.36
C ILE A 303 5.11 -8.86 4.38
N LYS A 304 5.47 -8.90 5.67
CA LYS A 304 4.76 -8.16 6.72
C LYS A 304 4.74 -6.66 6.45
N CYS A 305 5.85 -6.08 5.99
CA CYS A 305 5.93 -4.66 5.66
C CYS A 305 5.03 -4.29 4.47
N ILE A 306 5.06 -5.08 3.40
CA ILE A 306 4.22 -4.81 2.22
C ILE A 306 2.74 -5.03 2.54
N HIS A 307 2.41 -6.05 3.34
CA HIS A 307 1.06 -6.26 3.82
C HIS A 307 0.57 -5.06 4.66
N THR A 308 1.42 -4.54 5.54
CA THR A 308 1.10 -3.34 6.34
C THR A 308 0.93 -2.11 5.45
N LEU A 309 1.81 -1.94 4.44
CA LEU A 309 1.68 -0.91 3.40
C LEU A 309 0.32 -1.00 2.71
N LYS A 310 -0.06 -2.18 2.21
CA LYS A 310 -1.33 -2.42 1.51
C LYS A 310 -2.56 -2.19 2.39
N LYS A 311 -2.56 -2.74 3.62
CA LYS A 311 -3.77 -2.77 4.47
C LYS A 311 -3.96 -1.52 5.32
N LYS A 312 -2.88 -0.95 5.85
CA LYS A 312 -2.98 0.20 6.78
C LYS A 312 -2.67 1.53 6.11
N PHE A 313 -1.63 1.57 5.28
CA PHE A 313 -1.07 2.84 4.82
C PHE A 313 -1.61 3.30 3.46
N PHE A 314 -1.79 2.38 2.52
CA PHE A 314 -2.36 2.68 1.21
C PHE A 314 -3.72 3.38 1.30
N PRO A 315 -4.65 2.99 2.20
CA PRO A 315 -5.91 3.70 2.39
C PRO A 315 -5.78 5.19 2.76
N ILE A 316 -4.65 5.63 3.35
CA ILE A 316 -4.40 7.04 3.67
C ILE A 316 -4.19 7.86 2.40
N LEU A 317 -3.66 7.25 1.33
CA LEU A 317 -3.41 7.92 0.05
C LEU A 317 -4.68 8.14 -0.77
N GLU A 318 -5.85 7.77 -0.24
CA GLU A 318 -7.11 8.11 -0.87
C GLU A 318 -7.34 9.63 -0.81
N LEU A 319 -7.83 10.16 -1.94
CA LEU A 319 -7.89 11.61 -2.21
C LEU A 319 -8.74 12.38 -1.19
N HIS A 320 -9.79 11.73 -0.68
CA HIS A 320 -10.68 12.30 0.30
C HIS A 320 -10.02 12.63 1.64
N ASN A 321 -8.78 12.18 1.86
CA ASN A 321 -7.97 12.57 3.01
C ASN A 321 -7.21 13.88 2.80
N TYR A 322 -7.09 14.35 1.56
CA TYR A 322 -6.28 15.51 1.19
C TYR A 322 -7.11 16.68 0.68
N ILE A 323 -8.25 16.39 0.05
CA ILE A 323 -9.15 17.39 -0.50
C ILE A 323 -10.41 17.44 0.36
N PRO A 324 -10.79 18.62 0.89
CA PRO A 324 -12.11 18.81 1.48
C PRO A 324 -13.21 18.44 0.48
N ALA A 325 -14.29 17.84 0.97
CA ALA A 325 -15.46 17.47 0.19
C ALA A 325 -15.98 18.59 -0.74
N GLU A 326 -15.95 19.82 -0.23
CA GLU A 326 -16.34 21.04 -0.90
C GLU A 326 -15.53 21.28 -2.18
N ASN A 327 -14.22 21.08 -2.10
CA ASN A 327 -13.32 21.26 -3.23
C ASN A 327 -13.49 20.11 -4.24
N ILE A 328 -13.78 18.89 -3.77
CA ILE A 328 -14.07 17.76 -4.67
C ILE A 328 -15.31 18.04 -5.52
N ILE A 329 -16.37 18.63 -4.94
CA ILE A 329 -17.54 19.08 -5.72
C ILE A 329 -17.11 20.06 -6.81
N GLY A 330 -16.28 21.06 -6.48
CA GLY A 330 -15.77 22.03 -7.46
C GLY A 330 -15.08 21.35 -8.64
N VAL A 331 -14.21 20.38 -8.38
CA VAL A 331 -13.51 19.60 -9.42
C VAL A 331 -14.49 18.87 -10.34
N PHE A 332 -15.51 18.24 -9.78
CA PHE A 332 -16.52 17.55 -10.61
C PHE A 332 -17.37 18.52 -11.41
N ILE A 333 -17.71 19.69 -10.86
CA ILE A 333 -18.44 20.74 -11.60
C ILE A 333 -17.60 21.21 -12.79
N ASP A 334 -16.33 21.53 -12.57
CA ASP A 334 -15.42 21.97 -13.62
C ASP A 334 -15.28 20.90 -14.73
N LYS A 335 -15.20 19.62 -14.33
CA LYS A 335 -15.18 18.48 -15.27
C LYS A 335 -16.46 18.41 -16.10
N VAL A 336 -17.63 18.53 -15.48
CA VAL A 336 -18.93 18.51 -16.17
C VAL A 336 -19.02 19.65 -17.18
N ILE A 337 -18.62 20.87 -16.79
CA ILE A 337 -18.62 22.04 -17.68
C ILE A 337 -17.71 21.79 -18.89
N LYS A 338 -16.48 21.31 -18.64
CA LYS A 338 -15.51 21.01 -19.70
C LYS A 338 -16.03 19.98 -20.69
N LEU A 339 -16.48 18.82 -20.21
CA LEU A 339 -16.99 17.75 -21.06
C LEU A 339 -18.23 18.20 -21.86
N SER A 340 -19.10 19.00 -21.25
CA SER A 340 -20.28 19.55 -21.95
C SER A 340 -19.87 20.48 -23.10
N ALA A 341 -18.86 21.32 -22.89
CA ALA A 341 -18.32 22.18 -23.94
C ALA A 341 -17.69 21.34 -25.08
N GLU A 342 -16.92 20.30 -24.75
CA GLU A 342 -16.32 19.39 -25.73
C GLU A 342 -17.38 18.65 -26.57
N ILE A 343 -18.44 18.16 -25.94
CA ILE A 343 -19.58 17.54 -26.64
C ILE A 343 -20.21 18.53 -27.61
N LYS A 344 -20.43 19.78 -27.18
CA LYS A 344 -21.00 20.83 -28.04
C LYS A 344 -20.11 21.10 -29.25
N THR A 345 -18.79 21.20 -29.05
CA THR A 345 -17.83 21.38 -30.15
C THR A 345 -17.87 20.20 -31.14
N VAL A 346 -17.96 18.96 -30.66
CA VAL A 346 -18.10 17.80 -31.56
C VAL A 346 -19.40 17.87 -32.37
N HIS A 347 -20.53 18.25 -31.75
CA HIS A 347 -21.79 18.42 -32.48
C HIS A 347 -21.71 19.52 -33.56
N GLU A 348 -21.05 20.65 -33.26
CA GLU A 348 -20.83 21.73 -34.22
C GLU A 348 -19.97 21.29 -35.41
N ILE A 349 -18.94 20.47 -35.16
CA ILE A 349 -18.10 19.88 -36.22
C ILE A 349 -18.92 18.91 -37.07
N MET A 350 -19.62 17.95 -36.45
CA MET A 350 -20.44 16.96 -37.17
C MET A 350 -21.52 17.61 -38.04
N THR A 351 -22.15 18.68 -37.56
CA THR A 351 -23.16 19.41 -38.34
C THR A 351 -22.56 20.19 -39.51
N THR A 352 -21.35 20.73 -39.35
CA THR A 352 -20.61 21.41 -40.42
C THR A 352 -20.13 20.41 -41.48
N GLU A 353 -19.57 19.27 -41.07
CA GLU A 353 -19.15 18.22 -41.98
C GLU A 353 -20.33 17.62 -42.74
N LYS A 354 -21.47 17.39 -42.10
CA LYS A 354 -22.68 16.90 -42.78
C LYS A 354 -23.17 17.87 -43.87
N ARG A 355 -23.03 19.18 -43.67
CA ARG A 355 -23.35 20.20 -44.68
C ARG A 355 -22.34 20.20 -45.84
N ASN A 356 -21.08 19.90 -45.57
CA ASN A 356 -20.02 19.87 -46.59
C ASN A 356 -19.98 18.54 -47.36
N ALA A 357 -20.29 17.42 -46.71
CA ALA A 357 -20.36 16.10 -47.33
C ALA A 357 -21.51 15.98 -48.34
N SER A 358 -22.57 16.78 -48.21
CA SER A 358 -23.58 16.89 -49.28
C SER A 358 -23.04 17.52 -50.57
N ILE A 359 -21.82 18.07 -50.55
CA ILE A 359 -21.15 18.69 -51.70
C ILE A 359 -20.07 17.76 -52.28
N VAL A 360 -19.53 16.82 -51.51
CA VAL A 360 -18.38 15.97 -51.91
C VAL A 360 -18.60 14.52 -51.46
N ASN A 361 -18.77 13.60 -52.42
CA ASN A 361 -18.93 12.14 -52.21
C ASN A 361 -17.64 11.43 -51.72
N VAL A 362 -16.91 12.00 -50.75
CA VAL A 362 -15.56 11.53 -50.41
C VAL A 362 -15.41 11.31 -48.92
N LEU A 363 -14.97 10.08 -48.61
CA LEU A 363 -14.39 9.52 -47.39
C LEU A 363 -15.35 8.89 -46.37
N GLY A 364 -15.29 7.54 -46.34
CA GLY A 364 -15.97 6.65 -45.41
C GLY A 364 -15.26 6.49 -44.08
N GLU A 365 -14.93 7.60 -43.40
CA GLU A 365 -14.75 7.52 -41.94
C GLU A 365 -16.14 7.36 -41.32
N GLU A 366 -16.36 6.24 -40.61
CA GLU A 366 -17.69 5.93 -40.09
C GLU A 366 -18.15 6.96 -39.04
N PRO A 367 -19.35 7.56 -39.20
CA PRO A 367 -20.02 8.36 -38.16
C PRO A 367 -20.13 7.67 -36.79
N SER A 368 -19.89 6.35 -36.72
CA SER A 368 -19.92 5.54 -35.52
C SER A 368 -18.90 5.99 -34.47
N ALA A 369 -17.69 6.40 -34.87
CA ALA A 369 -16.62 6.75 -33.92
C ALA A 369 -16.94 7.99 -33.07
N TRP A 370 -17.51 9.03 -33.69
CA TRP A 370 -17.90 10.26 -33.00
C TRP A 370 -19.06 10.05 -32.03
N ILE A 371 -20.04 9.23 -32.43
CA ILE A 371 -21.18 8.88 -31.57
C ILE A 371 -20.70 8.16 -30.32
N MET A 372 -19.83 7.15 -30.46
CA MET A 372 -19.27 6.43 -29.31
C MET A 372 -18.50 7.35 -28.35
N GLU A 373 -17.75 8.33 -28.87
CA GLU A 373 -17.01 9.27 -28.03
C GLU A 373 -17.94 10.27 -27.31
N ILE A 374 -19.03 10.72 -27.95
CA ILE A 374 -20.07 11.53 -27.28
C ILE A 374 -20.72 10.72 -26.16
N GLU A 375 -21.20 9.51 -26.44
CA GLU A 375 -21.86 8.63 -25.46
C GLU A 375 -20.95 8.37 -24.25
N LYS A 376 -19.66 8.15 -24.49
CA LYS A 376 -18.66 7.98 -23.43
C LYS A 376 -18.53 9.24 -22.57
N ARG A 377 -18.47 10.43 -23.17
CA ARG A 377 -18.39 11.70 -22.41
C ARG A 377 -19.67 12.00 -21.65
N GLU A 378 -20.84 11.70 -22.21
CA GLU A 378 -22.13 11.81 -21.52
C GLU A 378 -22.20 10.88 -20.31
N SER A 379 -21.70 9.65 -20.45
CA SER A 379 -21.56 8.70 -19.34
C SER A 379 -20.65 9.25 -18.24
N ASP A 380 -19.50 9.84 -18.60
CA ASP A 380 -18.59 10.48 -17.64
C ASP A 380 -19.21 11.70 -16.94
N ILE A 381 -20.02 12.49 -17.64
CA ILE A 381 -20.81 13.60 -17.05
C ILE A 381 -21.82 13.05 -16.04
N LEU A 382 -22.57 12.01 -16.41
CA LEU A 382 -23.57 11.39 -15.54
C LEU A 382 -22.93 10.85 -14.25
N LEU A 383 -21.80 10.14 -14.38
CA LEU A 383 -21.03 9.64 -13.23
C LEU A 383 -20.56 10.79 -12.33
N SER A 384 -20.07 11.88 -12.91
CA SER A 384 -19.64 13.07 -12.15
C SER A 384 -20.80 13.73 -11.41
N LYS A 385 -21.98 13.83 -12.03
CA LYS A 385 -23.21 14.36 -11.40
C LYS A 385 -23.65 13.49 -10.21
N ILE A 386 -23.60 12.16 -10.35
CA ILE A 386 -23.92 11.22 -9.27
C ILE A 386 -22.96 11.41 -8.08
N GLU A 387 -21.66 11.58 -8.33
CA GLU A 387 -20.70 11.83 -7.25
C GLU A 387 -20.93 13.19 -6.58
N ILE A 388 -21.23 14.26 -7.35
CA ILE A 388 -21.62 15.56 -6.78
C ILE A 388 -22.81 15.40 -5.83
N GLU A 389 -23.85 14.65 -6.23
CA GLU A 389 -25.04 14.42 -5.41
C GLU A 389 -24.72 13.65 -4.12
N LYS A 390 -23.90 12.60 -4.20
CA LYS A 390 -23.44 11.85 -3.02
C LYS A 390 -22.68 12.74 -2.03
N ILE A 391 -21.74 13.55 -2.54
CA ILE A 391 -20.95 14.45 -1.71
C ILE A 391 -21.83 15.53 -1.10
N SER A 392 -22.75 16.08 -1.87
CA SER A 392 -23.71 17.09 -1.42
C SER A 392 -24.61 16.54 -0.31
N SER A 393 -25.09 15.31 -0.47
CA SER A 393 -25.89 14.61 0.54
C SER A 393 -25.08 14.38 1.82
N PHE A 394 -23.81 13.97 1.69
CA PHE A 394 -22.90 13.86 2.83
C PHE A 394 -22.74 15.20 3.57
N LEU A 395 -22.46 16.29 2.86
CA LEU A 395 -22.26 17.61 3.49
C LEU A 395 -23.55 18.13 4.14
N THR A 396 -24.70 17.89 3.50
CA THR A 396 -26.03 18.26 4.05
C THR A 396 -26.33 17.53 5.36
N ALA A 397 -25.96 16.26 5.46
CA ALA A 397 -26.10 15.51 6.72
C ALA A 397 -25.07 15.95 7.77
N LYS A 398 -23.89 16.42 7.34
CA LYS A 398 -22.72 16.62 8.19
C LYS A 398 -22.64 18.00 8.82
N TYR A 399 -23.02 19.05 8.10
CA TYR A 399 -22.87 20.44 8.57
C TYR A 399 -23.81 20.80 9.73
N PRO A 400 -25.08 20.38 9.81
CA PRO A 400 -25.96 20.84 10.88
C PRO A 400 -25.43 20.52 12.29
N PRO A 401 -24.97 19.29 12.60
CA PRO A 401 -24.32 19.00 13.87
C PRO A 401 -23.05 19.82 14.13
N LEU A 402 -22.22 20.06 13.10
CA LEU A 402 -21.00 20.86 13.22
C LEU A 402 -21.33 22.33 13.54
N ILE A 403 -22.29 22.92 12.81
CA ILE A 403 -22.78 24.28 13.06
C ILE A 403 -23.30 24.38 14.49
N MET A 404 -24.15 23.44 14.93
CA MET A 404 -24.71 23.43 16.28
C MET A 404 -23.61 23.37 17.35
N SER A 405 -22.64 22.47 17.21
CA SER A 405 -21.51 22.35 18.13
C SER A 405 -20.70 23.65 18.21
N ARG A 406 -20.48 24.34 17.10
CA ARG A 406 -19.71 25.59 17.06
C ARG A 406 -20.49 26.77 17.63
N LYS A 407 -21.80 26.86 17.37
CA LYS A 407 -22.68 27.83 18.04
C LYS A 407 -22.66 27.64 19.55
N PHE A 408 -22.67 26.39 20.02
CA PHE A 408 -22.53 26.07 21.45
C PHE A 408 -21.18 26.54 22.02
N VAL A 409 -20.06 26.26 21.34
CA VAL A 409 -18.74 26.73 21.78
C VAL A 409 -18.68 28.26 21.85
N ILE A 410 -19.20 28.97 20.84
CA ILE A 410 -19.27 30.43 20.86
C ILE A 410 -20.08 30.93 22.06
N SER A 411 -21.27 30.37 22.30
CA SER A 411 -22.10 30.74 23.46
C SER A 411 -21.34 30.54 24.77
N TYR A 412 -20.70 29.37 24.94
CA TYR A 412 -19.92 29.07 26.14
C TYR A 412 -18.75 30.05 26.34
N LEU A 413 -18.01 30.38 25.28
CA LEU A 413 -16.90 31.32 25.34
C LEU A 413 -17.37 32.73 25.73
N LEU A 414 -18.52 33.18 25.22
CA LEU A 414 -19.14 34.45 25.57
C LEU A 414 -19.64 34.48 27.02
N ASP A 415 -20.18 33.37 27.53
CA ASP A 415 -20.80 33.30 28.85
C ASP A 415 -19.77 33.09 29.99
N LYS A 416 -18.67 32.38 29.73
CA LYS A 416 -17.78 31.86 30.79
C LYS A 416 -16.36 32.41 30.78
N ILE A 417 -15.89 33.04 29.71
CA ILE A 417 -14.51 33.50 29.60
C ILE A 417 -14.50 35.02 29.47
N ASN A 418 -13.79 35.69 30.38
CA ASN A 418 -13.54 37.13 30.25
C ASN A 418 -12.93 37.42 28.88
N SER A 419 -13.57 38.31 28.12
CA SER A 419 -13.17 38.64 26.77
C SER A 419 -11.71 39.10 26.75
N ASN A 420 -10.88 38.37 26.01
CA ASN A 420 -9.52 38.76 25.67
C ASN A 420 -9.34 38.66 24.15
N SER A 421 -8.23 39.20 23.63
CA SER A 421 -7.97 39.26 22.19
C SER A 421 -7.97 37.88 21.52
N ASN A 422 -7.47 36.85 22.20
CA ASN A 422 -7.43 35.48 21.67
C ASN A 422 -8.82 34.85 21.61
N THR A 423 -9.65 35.04 22.64
CA THR A 423 -11.03 34.55 22.68
C THR A 423 -11.87 35.21 21.58
N ASN A 424 -11.74 36.53 21.41
CA ASN A 424 -12.48 37.27 20.38
C ASN A 424 -12.11 36.79 18.97
N LYS A 425 -10.82 36.57 18.71
CA LYS A 425 -10.34 36.04 17.43
C LYS A 425 -10.91 34.65 17.13
N LEU A 426 -10.92 33.74 18.11
CA LEU A 426 -11.49 32.41 17.95
C LEU A 426 -13.00 32.46 17.67
N ILE A 427 -13.74 33.34 18.36
CA ILE A 427 -15.18 33.54 18.13
C ILE A 427 -15.44 34.04 16.70
N GLU A 428 -14.64 35.00 16.22
CA GLU A 428 -14.73 35.52 14.85
C GLU A 428 -14.47 34.42 13.81
N GLU A 429 -13.41 33.63 13.99
CA GLU A 429 -13.07 32.49 13.13
C GLU A 429 -14.22 31.47 13.07
N LEU A 430 -14.75 31.05 14.24
CA LEU A 430 -15.87 30.11 14.30
C LEU A 430 -17.14 30.68 13.66
N THR A 431 -17.43 31.96 13.87
CA THR A 431 -18.59 32.64 13.27
C THR A 431 -18.48 32.69 11.75
N LYS A 432 -17.29 33.00 11.22
CA LYS A 432 -17.03 32.98 9.78
C LYS A 432 -17.26 31.59 9.20
N GLU A 433 -16.70 30.56 9.83
CA GLU A 433 -16.86 29.18 9.34
C GLU A 433 -18.33 28.70 9.40
N ILE A 434 -19.11 29.11 10.41
CA ILE A 434 -20.56 28.85 10.48
C ILE A 434 -21.28 29.48 9.28
N LYS A 435 -21.00 30.77 8.99
CA LYS A 435 -21.58 31.46 7.83
C LYS A 435 -21.20 30.79 6.51
N GLU A 436 -19.95 30.34 6.36
CA GLU A 436 -19.51 29.60 5.17
C GLU A 436 -20.28 28.28 5.00
N MET A 437 -20.47 27.50 6.07
CA MET A 437 -21.25 26.26 6.04
C MET A 437 -22.73 26.50 5.71
N GLU A 438 -23.37 27.49 6.34
CA GLU A 438 -24.77 27.84 6.10
C GLU A 438 -24.98 28.29 4.64
N LEU A 439 -24.08 29.14 4.12
CA LEU A 439 -24.12 29.56 2.72
C LEU A 439 -23.92 28.39 1.75
N PHE A 440 -23.06 27.43 2.09
CA PHE A 440 -22.86 26.23 1.30
C PHE A 440 -24.11 25.34 1.27
N LEU A 441 -24.79 25.14 2.40
CA LEU A 441 -26.06 24.39 2.44
C LEU A 441 -27.14 25.02 1.55
N VAL A 442 -27.22 26.35 1.54
CA VAL A 442 -28.14 27.08 0.65
C VAL A 442 -27.80 26.82 -0.82
N LYS A 443 -26.51 26.74 -1.18
CA LYS A 443 -26.08 26.42 -2.56
C LYS A 443 -26.40 24.98 -2.96
N LEU A 444 -26.38 24.04 -2.01
CA LEU A 444 -26.68 22.62 -2.26
C LEU A 444 -28.16 22.31 -2.46
N THR A 445 -29.07 23.25 -2.17
CA THR A 445 -30.51 22.97 -2.31
C THR A 445 -30.88 22.59 -3.76
N PRO A 446 -31.67 21.50 -3.97
CA PRO A 446 -31.92 20.89 -5.27
C PRO A 446 -32.48 21.82 -6.35
N SER A 447 -33.14 22.93 -5.95
CA SER A 447 -33.69 23.91 -6.88
C SER A 447 -32.62 24.60 -7.74
N LYS A 448 -31.38 24.71 -7.25
CA LYS A 448 -30.27 25.35 -8.01
C LYS A 448 -29.42 24.36 -8.80
N VAL A 449 -29.37 23.10 -8.41
CA VAL A 449 -28.62 22.06 -9.13
C VAL A 449 -29.26 21.75 -10.49
N LYS A 450 -30.58 21.94 -10.62
CA LYS A 450 -31.30 21.81 -11.89
C LYS A 450 -30.85 22.78 -12.99
N HIS A 451 -30.17 23.88 -12.66
CA HIS A 451 -29.64 24.81 -13.66
C HIS A 451 -28.26 24.40 -14.24
N LEU A 452 -27.70 23.28 -13.77
CA LEU A 452 -26.56 22.58 -14.38
C LEU A 452 -27.01 21.36 -15.23
N GLN A 453 -28.33 21.18 -15.38
CA GLN A 453 -28.95 20.28 -16.37
C GLN A 453 -29.29 21.11 -17.61
#